data_AF-A0A503EBA3-F1
#
_entry.id   AF-A0A503EBA3-F1
#
_cell.length_a   1.000
_cell.length_b   1.000
_cell.length_c   1.000
_cell.angle_alpha   90.00
_cell.angle_beta   90.00
_cell.angle_gamma   90.00
#
_symmetry.space_group_name_H-M   'P 1'
#
loop_
_entity.id
_entity.type
_entity.pdbx_description
1 polymer ?
#
loop_
_entity_poly.entity_id
_entity_poly.type
_entity_poly.pdbx_seq_one_letter_code
_entity_poly.pdbx_strand_id
1 'polypeptide(L)'
;MPSAVSRFAHPRAFANVEPDLFVRSETGRGDAVTVRNGDASQTALIARLSENAPEALRNEMAALSAGVSSLAVEGNRARQQVHPARLPDVLRELVVKHVSPPFQGTTKAGIQAKQDDGAAWKRSTTPEPTVGTVGQEYRQIWLPLSLAQRAALVPGADIDELAAILEAPGMFPDMTNTPIWDEIERRSAVLNTAKKYALNGAFNKQPTAADVLASGPDQTRIEAEAQRLIDTRKERLNNLSLVETTLSSVVTVVAVAIEQPIEAAYNLLMGRE
;
A
#
# COMPACT_ATOMS: atom_id res chain seq x y z
N MET A 1 45.17 22.77 -56.59
CA MET A 1 45.24 22.40 -55.16
C MET A 1 44.03 22.99 -54.46
N PRO A 2 43.05 22.20 -54.00
CA PRO A 2 41.84 22.74 -53.38
C PRO A 2 42.02 22.96 -51.87
N SER A 3 41.40 24.03 -51.39
CA SER A 3 41.40 24.56 -50.03
C SER A 3 41.05 23.54 -48.95
N ALA A 4 41.84 23.55 -47.88
CA ALA A 4 41.50 22.90 -46.62
C ALA A 4 40.31 23.63 -45.98
N VAL A 5 39.15 22.97 -45.95
CA VAL A 5 37.99 23.39 -45.17
C VAL A 5 38.34 23.20 -43.69
N SER A 6 38.55 24.32 -43.00
CA SER A 6 38.63 24.39 -41.54
C SER A 6 37.34 23.82 -40.96
N ARG A 7 37.41 22.63 -40.37
CA ARG A 7 36.32 22.09 -39.55
C ARG A 7 36.23 22.97 -38.32
N PHE A 8 35.17 23.76 -38.23
CA PHE A 8 34.77 24.40 -36.98
C PHE A 8 34.68 23.33 -35.90
N ALA A 9 35.68 23.28 -35.02
CA ALA A 9 35.59 22.56 -33.77
C ALA A 9 34.55 23.30 -32.92
N HIS A 10 33.34 22.75 -32.82
CA HIS A 10 32.38 23.23 -31.83
C HIS A 10 33.06 23.15 -30.46
N PRO A 11 33.07 24.25 -29.68
CA PRO A 11 33.67 24.22 -28.35
C PRO A 11 32.92 23.18 -27.51
N ARG A 12 33.67 22.19 -27.02
CA ARG A 12 33.22 21.30 -25.95
C ARG A 12 33.01 22.16 -24.70
N ALA A 13 31.96 21.82 -23.96
CA ALA A 13 31.58 22.30 -22.63
C ALA A 13 30.75 23.60 -22.57
N PHE A 14 29.42 23.43 -22.68
CA PHE A 14 28.51 24.19 -21.83
C PHE A 14 28.67 23.66 -20.39
N ALA A 15 29.80 23.96 -19.75
CA ALA A 15 29.99 23.70 -18.32
C ALA A 15 29.21 24.77 -17.54
N ASN A 16 27.88 24.70 -17.56
CA ASN A 16 27.09 25.41 -16.58
C ASN A 16 27.33 24.73 -15.22
N VAL A 17 27.89 25.49 -14.27
CA VAL A 17 27.99 25.15 -12.84
C VAL A 17 26.60 25.28 -12.20
N GLU A 18 25.57 24.77 -12.87
CA GLU A 18 24.25 24.69 -12.31
C GLU A 18 24.18 23.46 -11.41
N PRO A 19 23.52 23.54 -10.25
CA PRO A 19 23.32 22.38 -9.40
C PRO A 19 22.61 21.26 -10.17
N ASP A 20 22.88 20.02 -9.79
CA ASP A 20 22.25 18.84 -10.39
C ASP A 20 20.72 19.01 -10.46
N LEU A 21 20.15 18.74 -11.65
CA LEU A 21 18.70 18.76 -11.88
C LEU A 21 18.01 17.74 -10.99
N PHE A 22 18.63 16.57 -10.83
CA PHE A 22 18.16 15.49 -9.99
C PHE A 22 19.11 15.23 -8.82
N VAL A 23 18.59 15.26 -7.60
CA VAL A 23 19.32 14.86 -6.39
C VAL A 23 18.68 13.60 -5.82
N ARG A 24 19.50 12.60 -5.51
CA ARG A 24 19.07 11.34 -4.90
C ARG A 24 19.47 11.28 -3.43
N SER A 25 18.59 10.75 -2.61
CA SER A 25 18.88 10.46 -1.20
C SER A 25 18.16 9.18 -0.75
N GLU A 26 18.81 8.37 0.09
CA GLU A 26 18.16 7.22 0.74
C GLU A 26 17.58 7.66 2.08
N THR A 27 16.32 7.33 2.33
CA THR A 27 15.57 7.79 3.53
C THR A 27 15.38 6.70 4.58
N GLY A 28 15.96 5.50 4.37
CA GLY A 28 15.70 4.28 5.15
C GLY A 28 14.30 3.67 4.91
N ARG A 29 13.34 4.45 4.42
CA ARG A 29 11.98 4.02 4.03
C ARG A 29 11.79 3.88 2.53
N GLY A 30 12.83 4.17 1.75
CA GLY A 30 12.80 4.18 0.30
C GLY A 30 13.78 5.19 -0.28
N ASP A 31 13.72 5.33 -1.59
CA ASP A 31 14.53 6.27 -2.35
C ASP A 31 13.77 7.59 -2.53
N ALA A 32 14.43 8.71 -2.26
CA ALA A 32 13.90 10.03 -2.55
C ALA A 32 14.68 10.65 -3.73
N VAL A 33 13.94 11.10 -4.74
CA VAL A 33 14.49 11.79 -5.91
C VAL A 33 13.88 13.18 -5.98
N THR A 34 14.72 14.19 -5.81
CA THR A 34 14.34 15.59 -5.90
C THR A 34 14.70 16.15 -7.27
N VAL A 35 13.75 16.81 -7.93
CA VAL A 35 13.97 17.56 -9.17
C VAL A 35 13.96 19.03 -8.87
N ARG A 36 14.96 19.75 -9.38
CA ARG A 36 15.10 21.20 -9.27
C ARG A 36 15.17 21.82 -10.67
N ASN A 37 14.07 22.40 -11.11
CA ASN A 37 14.02 23.09 -12.39
C ASN A 37 13.51 24.52 -12.22
N GLY A 38 14.41 25.50 -12.35
CA GLY A 38 14.12 26.90 -12.03
C GLY A 38 13.67 27.09 -10.59
N ASP A 39 12.52 27.75 -10.40
CA ASP A 39 11.90 27.98 -9.09
C ASP A 39 11.11 26.77 -8.56
N ALA A 40 10.93 25.72 -9.38
CA ALA A 40 10.20 24.52 -8.99
C ALA A 40 11.14 23.45 -8.41
N SER A 41 10.85 23.01 -7.18
CA SER A 41 11.51 21.88 -6.54
C SER A 41 10.47 20.88 -6.07
N GLN A 42 10.55 19.64 -6.54
CA GLN A 42 9.62 18.56 -6.19
C GLN A 42 10.39 17.30 -5.82
N THR A 43 9.86 16.50 -4.89
CA THR A 43 10.49 15.25 -4.45
C THR A 43 9.52 14.10 -4.61
N ALA A 44 9.95 13.07 -5.33
CA ALA A 44 9.28 11.78 -5.37
C ALA A 44 9.88 10.89 -4.28
N LEU A 45 9.02 10.30 -3.46
CA LEU A 45 9.40 9.26 -2.52
C LEU A 45 8.95 7.91 -3.07
N ILE A 46 9.91 7.05 -3.36
CA ILE A 46 9.68 5.71 -3.86
C ILE A 46 9.75 4.75 -2.68
N ALA A 47 8.58 4.45 -2.12
CA ALA A 47 8.47 3.68 -0.89
C ALA A 47 8.99 2.25 -1.06
N ARG A 48 9.77 1.77 -0.09
CA ARG A 48 10.11 0.35 0.03
C ARG A 48 8.93 -0.38 0.67
N LEU A 49 8.33 -1.31 -0.06
CA LEU A 49 7.22 -2.10 0.46
C LEU A 49 7.69 -3.17 1.43
N SER A 50 6.86 -3.49 2.43
CA SER A 50 7.12 -4.59 3.37
C SER A 50 7.03 -5.96 2.68
N GLU A 51 7.55 -7.00 3.33
CA GLU A 51 7.47 -8.40 2.84
C GLU A 51 6.04 -8.93 2.69
N ASN A 52 5.07 -8.32 3.38
CA ASN A 52 3.66 -8.70 3.31
C ASN A 52 2.96 -8.23 2.03
N ALA A 53 3.58 -7.36 1.23
CA ALA A 53 3.06 -6.94 -0.06
C ALA A 53 3.28 -8.04 -1.14
N PRO A 54 2.36 -8.18 -2.11
CA PRO A 54 2.51 -9.16 -3.19
C PRO A 54 3.86 -9.04 -3.91
N GLU A 55 4.52 -10.17 -4.18
CA GLU A 55 5.86 -10.19 -4.77
C GLU A 55 5.93 -9.45 -6.11
N ALA A 56 4.94 -9.67 -6.99
CA ALA A 56 4.84 -8.96 -8.26
C ALA A 56 4.82 -7.43 -8.07
N LEU A 57 4.06 -6.93 -7.08
CA LEU A 57 4.00 -5.51 -6.76
C LEU A 57 5.34 -4.97 -6.21
N ARG A 58 6.03 -5.75 -5.37
CA ARG A 58 7.36 -5.39 -4.87
C ARG A 58 8.39 -5.29 -5.99
N ASN A 59 8.36 -6.24 -6.93
CA ASN A 59 9.27 -6.26 -8.07
C ASN A 59 9.05 -5.03 -8.98
N GLU A 60 7.80 -4.68 -9.26
CA GLU A 60 7.48 -3.49 -10.06
C GLU A 60 7.87 -2.19 -9.36
N MET A 61 7.67 -2.07 -8.04
CA MET A 61 8.15 -0.91 -7.27
C MET A 61 9.68 -0.79 -7.27
N ALA A 62 10.40 -1.91 -7.20
CA ALA A 62 11.85 -1.92 -7.33
C ALA A 62 12.29 -1.49 -8.74
N ALA A 63 11.60 -1.95 -9.78
CA ALA A 63 11.83 -1.51 -11.15
C ALA A 63 11.53 -0.02 -11.35
N LEU A 64 10.50 0.52 -10.68
CA LEU A 64 10.19 1.95 -10.68
C LEU A 64 11.30 2.76 -10.03
N SER A 65 11.82 2.32 -8.87
CA SER A 65 12.98 2.97 -8.25
C SER A 65 14.19 2.97 -9.17
N ALA A 66 14.52 1.84 -9.80
CA ALA A 66 15.61 1.74 -10.74
C ALA A 66 15.41 2.64 -11.98
N GLY A 67 14.18 2.73 -12.47
CA GLY A 67 13.79 3.59 -13.59
C GLY A 67 13.97 5.08 -13.30
N VAL A 68 13.43 5.56 -12.18
CA VAL A 68 13.59 6.96 -11.74
C VAL A 68 15.06 7.27 -11.42
N SER A 69 15.78 6.31 -10.85
CA SER A 69 17.24 6.44 -10.62
C SER A 69 18.02 6.57 -11.93
N SER A 70 17.65 5.82 -12.95
CA SER A 70 18.25 5.92 -14.29
C SER A 70 17.93 7.27 -14.94
N LEU A 71 16.69 7.75 -14.82
CA LEU A 71 16.31 9.09 -15.25
C LEU A 71 17.16 10.17 -14.56
N ALA A 72 17.38 10.08 -13.26
CA ALA A 72 18.17 11.05 -12.53
C ALA A 72 19.62 11.13 -13.04
N VAL A 73 20.26 9.97 -13.26
CA VAL A 73 21.64 9.89 -13.76
C VAL A 73 21.74 10.40 -15.20
N GLU A 74 20.89 9.89 -16.09
CA GLU A 74 20.92 10.28 -17.51
C GLU A 74 20.43 11.70 -17.74
N GLY A 75 19.49 12.19 -16.92
CA GLY A 75 18.99 13.56 -16.96
C GLY A 75 20.05 14.59 -16.54
N ASN A 76 20.80 14.32 -15.46
CA ASN A 76 21.94 15.15 -15.08
C ASN A 76 23.03 15.14 -16.15
N ARG A 77 23.30 13.98 -16.76
CA ARG A 77 24.22 13.87 -17.89
C ARG A 77 23.74 14.69 -19.09
N ALA A 78 22.46 14.59 -19.45
CA ALA A 78 21.86 15.35 -20.54
C ALA A 78 21.96 16.86 -20.30
N ARG A 79 21.73 17.33 -19.07
CA ARG A 79 21.88 18.75 -18.70
C ARG A 79 23.28 19.31 -19.01
N GLN A 80 24.32 18.49 -18.88
CA GLN A 80 25.71 18.89 -19.13
C GLN A 80 26.11 18.81 -20.61
N GLN A 81 25.38 18.04 -21.42
CA GLN A 81 25.79 17.68 -22.78
C GLN A 81 24.89 18.27 -23.88
N VAL A 82 23.65 18.61 -23.53
CA VAL A 82 22.63 19.05 -24.48
C VAL A 82 22.37 20.55 -24.30
N HIS A 83 22.10 21.25 -25.40
CA HIS A 83 21.70 22.65 -25.35
C HIS A 83 20.42 22.82 -24.50
N PRO A 84 20.32 23.84 -23.62
CA PRO A 84 19.19 24.00 -22.70
C PRO A 84 17.81 23.95 -23.38
N ALA A 85 17.67 24.58 -24.55
CA ALA A 85 16.42 24.57 -25.31
C ALA A 85 15.97 23.18 -25.81
N ARG A 86 16.85 22.17 -25.85
CA ARG A 86 16.50 20.78 -26.23
C ARG A 86 16.39 19.85 -25.01
N LEU A 87 16.74 20.33 -23.82
CA LEU A 87 16.74 19.51 -22.62
C LEU A 87 15.34 18.95 -22.27
N PRO A 88 14.24 19.71 -22.36
CA PRO A 88 12.90 19.18 -22.09
C PRO A 88 12.53 17.99 -23.00
N ASP A 89 12.82 18.08 -24.30
CA ASP A 89 12.57 16.99 -25.27
C ASP A 89 13.39 15.74 -24.94
N VAL A 90 14.67 15.91 -24.59
CA VAL A 90 15.54 14.78 -24.20
C VAL A 90 15.07 14.16 -22.88
N LEU A 91 14.65 14.97 -21.90
CA LEU A 91 14.11 14.45 -20.64
C LEU A 91 12.82 13.68 -20.87
N ARG A 92 11.95 14.14 -21.77
CA ARG A 92 10.75 13.42 -22.19
C ARG A 92 11.10 12.06 -22.81
N GLU A 93 12.08 11.99 -23.71
CA GLU A 93 12.56 10.71 -24.27
C GLU A 93 13.12 9.78 -23.18
N LEU A 94 13.89 10.32 -22.22
CA LEU A 94 14.42 9.55 -21.09
C LEU A 94 13.31 9.04 -20.17
N VAL A 95 12.26 9.83 -19.92
CA VAL A 95 11.07 9.41 -19.15
C VAL A 95 10.38 8.25 -19.84
N VAL A 96 10.13 8.33 -21.16
CA VAL A 96 9.53 7.23 -21.94
C VAL A 96 10.38 5.97 -21.85
N LYS A 97 11.71 6.11 -21.91
CA LYS A 97 12.62 4.98 -21.92
C LYS A 97 12.77 4.32 -20.54
N HIS A 98 12.88 5.10 -19.48
CA HIS A 98 13.32 4.62 -18.17
C HIS A 98 12.21 4.55 -17.12
N VAL A 99 11.21 5.43 -17.18
CA VAL A 99 10.19 5.57 -16.12
C VAL A 99 8.82 5.06 -16.56
N SER A 100 8.42 5.30 -17.80
CA SER A 100 7.10 4.92 -18.32
C SER A 100 6.82 3.41 -18.20
N PRO A 101 7.72 2.48 -18.63
CA PRO A 101 7.46 1.05 -18.49
C PRO A 101 7.25 0.58 -17.03
N PRO A 102 8.15 0.87 -16.06
CA PRO A 102 7.93 0.43 -14.68
C PRO A 102 6.78 1.18 -13.98
N PHE A 103 6.45 2.41 -14.40
CA PHE A 103 5.27 3.13 -13.89
C PHE A 103 3.98 2.41 -14.27
N GLN A 104 3.86 1.98 -15.54
CA GLN A 104 2.73 1.18 -16.02
C GLN A 104 2.66 -0.19 -15.35
N GLY A 105 3.81 -0.87 -15.20
CA GLY A 105 3.92 -2.14 -14.49
C GLY A 105 3.45 -2.04 -13.03
N THR A 106 3.93 -1.03 -12.32
CA THR A 106 3.52 -0.73 -10.93
C THR A 106 2.03 -0.42 -10.83
N THR A 107 1.49 0.40 -11.76
CA THR A 107 0.06 0.72 -11.80
C THR A 107 -0.80 -0.53 -11.99
N LYS A 108 -0.43 -1.38 -12.96
CA LYS A 108 -1.13 -2.65 -13.23
C LYS A 108 -1.07 -3.60 -12.03
N ALA A 109 0.11 -3.78 -11.44
CA ALA A 109 0.29 -4.64 -10.28
C ALA A 109 -0.47 -4.11 -9.05
N GLY A 110 -0.50 -2.79 -8.86
CA GLY A 110 -1.26 -2.14 -7.78
C GLY A 110 -2.76 -2.34 -7.92
N ILE A 111 -3.31 -2.18 -9.13
CA ILE A 111 -4.73 -2.45 -9.43
C ILE A 111 -5.07 -3.91 -9.14
N GLN A 112 -4.26 -4.84 -9.64
CA GLN A 112 -4.46 -6.28 -9.42
C GLN A 112 -4.44 -6.62 -7.93
N ALA A 113 -3.44 -6.12 -7.19
CA ALA A 113 -3.34 -6.33 -5.75
C ALA A 113 -4.55 -5.77 -4.98
N LYS A 114 -5.08 -4.61 -5.38
CA LYS A 114 -6.32 -4.05 -4.82
C LYS A 114 -7.53 -4.94 -5.09
N GLN A 115 -7.66 -5.46 -6.31
CA GLN A 115 -8.75 -6.34 -6.69
C GLN A 115 -8.67 -7.67 -5.95
N ASP A 116 -7.48 -8.26 -5.84
CA ASP A 116 -7.25 -9.52 -5.15
C ASP A 116 -7.51 -9.41 -3.65
N ASP A 117 -7.02 -8.35 -2.99
CA ASP A 117 -7.32 -8.09 -1.57
C ASP A 117 -8.82 -7.86 -1.36
N GLY A 118 -9.44 -7.02 -2.21
CA GLY A 118 -10.87 -6.75 -2.16
C GLY A 118 -11.72 -8.00 -2.37
N ALA A 119 -11.37 -8.87 -3.32
CA ALA A 119 -12.05 -10.12 -3.59
C ALA A 119 -11.81 -11.15 -2.48
N ALA A 120 -10.59 -11.23 -1.93
CA ALA A 120 -10.27 -12.10 -0.80
C ALA A 120 -10.96 -11.65 0.49
N TRP A 121 -11.18 -10.33 0.65
CA TRP A 121 -11.94 -9.75 1.75
C TRP A 121 -13.43 -10.01 1.60
N LYS A 122 -14.04 -9.68 0.44
CA LYS A 122 -15.45 -9.93 0.17
C LYS A 122 -15.83 -11.40 0.31
N ARG A 123 -15.00 -12.33 -0.19
CA ARG A 123 -15.19 -13.78 0.00
C ARG A 123 -15.18 -14.20 1.47
N SER A 124 -14.68 -13.36 2.36
CA SER A 124 -14.49 -13.69 3.78
C SER A 124 -15.34 -12.95 4.77
N THR A 125 -15.87 -11.80 4.39
CA THR A 125 -16.66 -10.94 5.28
C THR A 125 -18.08 -10.74 4.80
N THR A 126 -18.51 -11.52 3.81
CA THR A 126 -19.93 -11.68 3.54
C THR A 126 -20.41 -12.73 4.54
N PRO A 127 -21.14 -12.36 5.60
CA PRO A 127 -21.71 -13.34 6.51
C PRO A 127 -22.70 -14.20 5.73
N GLU A 128 -22.80 -15.48 6.08
CA GLU A 128 -24.04 -16.19 5.77
C GLU A 128 -25.15 -15.45 6.52
N PRO A 129 -26.23 -15.01 5.84
CA PRO A 129 -27.28 -14.25 6.50
C PRO A 129 -27.81 -15.06 7.68
N THR A 130 -27.75 -14.47 8.87
CA THR A 130 -28.30 -15.05 10.09
C THR A 130 -29.80 -15.24 9.87
N VAL A 131 -30.24 -16.48 9.80
CA VAL A 131 -31.64 -16.80 9.52
C VAL A 131 -32.45 -16.70 10.82
N GLY A 132 -33.45 -15.81 10.90
CA GLY A 132 -34.52 -15.88 11.92
C GLY A 132 -34.35 -15.02 13.18
N THR A 133 -34.98 -15.44 14.28
CA THR A 133 -35.17 -14.68 15.54
C THR A 133 -33.97 -14.67 16.47
N VAL A 134 -32.95 -15.50 16.21
CA VAL A 134 -31.81 -15.74 17.10
C VAL A 134 -31.01 -14.44 17.38
N GLY A 135 -30.84 -13.59 16.37
CA GLY A 135 -30.18 -12.29 16.56
C GLY A 135 -30.96 -11.33 17.46
N GLN A 136 -32.28 -11.47 17.57
CA GLN A 136 -33.09 -10.69 18.50
C GLN A 136 -32.97 -11.25 19.93
N GLU A 137 -32.86 -12.57 20.07
CA GLU A 137 -32.70 -13.26 21.35
C GLU A 137 -31.37 -12.87 22.02
N TYR A 138 -30.25 -12.90 21.29
CA TYR A 138 -28.96 -12.42 21.81
C TYR A 138 -29.02 -10.96 22.27
N ARG A 139 -29.67 -10.07 21.50
CA ARG A 139 -29.86 -8.67 21.89
C ARG A 139 -30.68 -8.54 23.18
N GLN A 140 -31.73 -9.35 23.34
CA GLN A 140 -32.55 -9.35 24.56
C GLN A 140 -31.79 -9.84 25.80
N ILE A 141 -30.82 -10.75 25.64
CA ILE A 141 -29.94 -11.18 26.73
C ILE A 141 -29.02 -10.04 27.17
N TRP A 142 -28.52 -9.23 26.24
CA TRP A 142 -27.55 -8.16 26.52
C TRP A 142 -28.17 -6.87 27.07
N LEU A 143 -29.36 -6.50 26.60
CA LEU A 143 -30.05 -5.26 26.99
C LEU A 143 -30.17 -5.04 28.52
N PRO A 144 -30.58 -6.01 29.35
CA PRO A 144 -30.73 -5.79 30.79
C PRO A 144 -29.40 -5.74 31.55
N LEU A 145 -28.29 -6.13 30.93
CA LEU A 145 -26.99 -6.18 31.58
C LEU A 145 -26.40 -4.78 31.76
N SER A 146 -25.71 -4.58 32.89
CA SER A 146 -24.88 -3.40 33.10
C SER A 146 -23.66 -3.40 32.18
N LEU A 147 -23.09 -2.21 31.96
CA LEU A 147 -21.90 -2.05 31.11
C LEU A 147 -20.73 -2.97 31.55
N ALA A 148 -20.51 -3.14 32.85
CA ALA A 148 -19.48 -4.02 33.40
C ALA A 148 -19.77 -5.51 33.12
N GLN A 149 -21.03 -5.93 33.20
CA GLN A 149 -21.43 -7.30 32.88
C GLN A 149 -21.28 -7.59 31.39
N ARG A 150 -21.67 -6.64 30.53
CA ARG A 150 -21.48 -6.76 29.08
C ARG A 150 -19.99 -6.87 28.73
N ALA A 151 -19.14 -6.03 29.33
CA ALA A 151 -17.68 -6.11 29.16
C ALA A 151 -17.11 -7.49 29.55
N ALA A 152 -17.60 -8.09 30.63
CA ALA A 152 -17.17 -9.41 31.08
C ALA A 152 -17.61 -10.56 30.17
N LEU A 153 -18.68 -10.38 29.39
CA LEU A 153 -19.19 -11.38 28.44
C LEU A 153 -18.42 -11.40 27.13
N VAL A 154 -17.91 -10.26 26.66
CA VAL A 154 -17.24 -10.14 25.34
C VAL A 154 -16.19 -11.23 25.07
N PRO A 155 -15.30 -11.60 26.02
CA PRO A 155 -14.26 -12.61 25.74
C PRO A 155 -14.83 -13.99 25.39
N GLY A 156 -15.96 -14.37 25.98
CA GLY A 156 -16.61 -15.67 25.83
C GLY A 156 -17.76 -15.70 24.81
N ALA A 157 -18.18 -14.54 24.32
CA ALA A 157 -19.26 -14.42 23.35
C ALA A 157 -18.91 -15.08 22.01
N ASP A 158 -19.91 -15.72 21.40
CA ASP A 158 -19.75 -16.39 20.13
C ASP A 158 -19.85 -15.41 18.93
N ILE A 159 -19.62 -15.92 17.73
CA ILE A 159 -19.59 -15.11 16.51
C ILE A 159 -20.97 -14.53 16.15
N ASP A 160 -22.05 -15.27 16.39
CA ASP A 160 -23.41 -14.92 16.00
C ASP A 160 -24.02 -13.94 17.01
N GLU A 161 -23.70 -14.11 18.29
CA GLU A 161 -23.98 -13.20 19.38
C GLU A 161 -23.36 -11.82 19.12
N LEU A 162 -22.05 -11.76 18.88
CA LEU A 162 -21.36 -10.50 18.60
C LEU A 162 -21.87 -9.84 17.31
N ALA A 163 -22.17 -10.62 16.27
CA ALA A 163 -22.78 -10.10 15.04
C ALA A 163 -24.15 -9.46 15.30
N ALA A 164 -24.99 -10.11 16.11
CA ALA A 164 -26.30 -9.59 16.49
C ALA A 164 -26.22 -8.25 17.24
N ILE A 165 -25.22 -8.08 18.12
CA ILE A 165 -25.00 -6.80 18.81
C ILE A 165 -24.57 -5.70 17.81
N LEU A 166 -23.60 -6.02 16.92
CA LEU A 166 -23.07 -5.09 15.92
C LEU A 166 -24.11 -4.63 14.89
N GLU A 167 -25.13 -5.44 14.60
CA GLU A 167 -26.22 -5.09 13.68
C GLU A 167 -27.21 -4.03 14.23
N ALA A 168 -27.25 -3.77 15.54
CA ALA A 168 -28.11 -2.73 16.12
C ALA A 168 -27.37 -1.84 17.13
N PRO A 169 -26.43 -1.00 16.66
CA PRO A 169 -25.72 -0.06 17.54
C PRO A 169 -26.67 0.89 18.28
N GLY A 170 -27.83 1.21 17.68
CA GLY A 170 -28.85 2.05 18.30
C GLY A 170 -29.53 1.44 19.54
N MET A 171 -29.43 0.13 19.75
CA MET A 171 -29.97 -0.55 20.95
C MET A 171 -28.99 -0.50 22.14
N PHE A 172 -27.72 -0.20 21.89
CA PHE A 172 -26.66 -0.19 22.90
C PHE A 172 -25.87 1.13 22.92
N PRO A 173 -26.56 2.29 23.01
CA PRO A 173 -25.91 3.60 22.91
C PRO A 173 -24.90 3.88 24.03
N ASP A 174 -25.02 3.17 25.16
CA ASP A 174 -24.15 3.29 26.33
C ASP A 174 -22.77 2.61 26.15
N MET A 175 -22.63 1.73 25.16
CA MET A 175 -21.35 1.14 24.78
C MET A 175 -20.82 1.62 23.44
N THR A 176 -21.68 2.08 22.52
CA THR A 176 -21.23 2.62 21.23
C THR A 176 -20.25 3.78 21.42
N ASN A 177 -19.09 3.72 20.77
CA ASN A 177 -17.93 4.63 20.96
C ASN A 177 -17.19 4.50 22.31
N THR A 178 -17.32 3.37 22.99
CA THR A 178 -16.52 3.05 24.19
C THR A 178 -15.53 1.92 23.88
N PRO A 179 -14.49 1.71 24.72
CA PRO A 179 -13.54 0.61 24.55
C PRO A 179 -14.19 -0.78 24.53
N ILE A 180 -15.39 -0.93 25.10
CA ILE A 180 -16.14 -2.20 25.06
C ILE A 180 -16.64 -2.49 23.65
N TRP A 181 -17.10 -1.47 22.93
CA TRP A 181 -17.54 -1.62 21.55
C TRP A 181 -16.37 -1.93 20.62
N ASP A 182 -15.24 -1.23 20.81
CA ASP A 182 -14.00 -1.53 20.08
C ASP A 182 -13.56 -2.99 20.30
N GLU A 183 -13.72 -3.50 21.52
CA GLU A 183 -13.39 -4.89 21.85
C GLU A 183 -14.39 -5.89 21.24
N ILE A 184 -15.68 -5.58 21.17
CA ILE A 184 -16.70 -6.37 20.46
C ILE A 184 -16.37 -6.45 18.96
N GLU A 185 -16.03 -5.31 18.35
CA GLU A 185 -15.62 -5.24 16.95
C GLU A 185 -14.34 -6.06 16.70
N ARG A 186 -13.33 -5.89 17.56
CA ARG A 186 -12.07 -6.65 17.49
C ARG A 186 -12.31 -8.15 17.63
N ARG A 187 -13.07 -8.57 18.65
CA ARG A 187 -13.37 -9.97 18.93
C ARG A 187 -14.15 -10.61 17.80
N SER A 188 -15.17 -9.93 17.29
CA SER A 188 -15.95 -10.35 16.14
C SER A 188 -15.06 -10.53 14.91
N ALA A 189 -14.16 -9.58 14.63
CA ALA A 189 -13.21 -9.68 13.52
C ALA A 189 -12.26 -10.89 13.66
N VAL A 190 -11.77 -11.18 14.87
CA VAL A 190 -10.91 -12.33 15.17
C VAL A 190 -11.66 -13.65 14.95
N LEU A 191 -12.87 -13.80 15.49
CA LEU A 191 -13.67 -15.02 15.34
C LEU A 191 -14.08 -15.26 13.88
N ASN A 192 -14.49 -14.20 13.17
CA ASN A 192 -14.75 -14.27 11.72
C ASN A 192 -13.51 -14.70 10.94
N THR A 193 -12.33 -14.17 11.27
CA THR A 193 -11.07 -14.54 10.62
C THR A 193 -10.69 -15.99 10.93
N ALA A 194 -10.86 -16.45 12.17
CA ALA A 194 -10.60 -17.83 12.57
C ALA A 194 -11.51 -18.83 11.83
N LYS A 195 -12.81 -18.53 11.76
CA LYS A 195 -13.79 -19.32 10.98
C LYS A 195 -13.43 -19.36 9.50
N LYS A 196 -13.11 -18.20 8.91
CA LYS A 196 -12.72 -18.06 7.49
C LYS A 196 -11.55 -18.97 7.11
N TYR A 197 -10.47 -18.96 7.90
CA TYR A 197 -9.27 -19.74 7.57
C TYR A 197 -9.30 -21.16 8.16
N ALA A 198 -10.45 -21.61 8.66
CA ALA A 198 -10.62 -22.92 9.31
C ALA A 198 -9.53 -23.20 10.36
N LEU A 199 -9.12 -22.16 11.11
CA LEU A 199 -7.99 -22.25 12.04
C LEU A 199 -8.24 -23.27 13.16
N ASN A 200 -9.52 -23.52 13.49
CA ASN A 200 -9.94 -24.52 14.46
C ASN A 200 -9.47 -25.94 14.09
N GLY A 201 -9.33 -26.25 12.80
CA GLY A 201 -8.79 -27.54 12.34
C GLY A 201 -7.26 -27.57 12.25
N ALA A 202 -6.62 -26.41 12.12
CA ALA A 202 -5.17 -26.27 11.97
C ALA A 202 -4.44 -26.24 13.33
N PHE A 203 -5.08 -25.73 14.38
CA PHE A 203 -4.48 -25.56 15.70
C PHE A 203 -5.23 -26.35 16.76
N ASN A 204 -4.77 -27.58 16.98
CA ASN A 204 -5.24 -28.43 18.08
C ASN A 204 -4.33 -28.30 19.30
N LYS A 205 -4.91 -28.37 20.50
CA LYS A 205 -4.15 -28.49 21.75
C LYS A 205 -3.23 -29.69 21.67
N GLN A 206 -2.01 -29.52 22.14
CA GLN A 206 -1.05 -30.59 22.26
C GLN A 206 -1.08 -31.11 23.70
N PRO A 207 -1.10 -32.44 23.92
CA PRO A 207 -0.92 -33.01 25.24
C PRO A 207 0.36 -32.49 25.91
N THR A 208 0.26 -32.13 27.19
CA THR A 208 1.40 -31.67 28.00
C THR A 208 1.56 -32.56 29.23
N ALA A 209 2.69 -32.47 29.93
CA ALA A 209 2.89 -33.21 31.18
C ALA A 209 1.88 -32.82 32.28
N ALA A 210 1.34 -31.59 32.23
CA ALA A 210 0.31 -31.10 33.15
C ALA A 210 -1.12 -31.43 32.70
N ASP A 211 -1.32 -31.67 31.40
CA ASP A 211 -2.61 -32.04 30.80
C ASP A 211 -2.39 -33.05 29.67
N VAL A 212 -2.23 -34.31 30.07
CA VAL A 212 -1.85 -35.44 29.19
C VAL A 212 -2.95 -35.87 28.22
N LEU A 213 -4.18 -35.40 28.42
CA LEU A 213 -5.34 -35.69 27.56
C LEU A 213 -5.92 -34.41 26.94
N ALA A 214 -5.15 -33.32 26.91
CA ALA A 214 -5.54 -32.08 26.27
C ALA A 214 -5.96 -32.36 24.82
N SER A 215 -7.22 -32.06 24.52
CA SER A 215 -7.83 -32.31 23.22
C SER A 215 -8.73 -31.14 22.82
N GLY A 216 -9.02 -31.06 21.52
CA GLY A 216 -9.80 -29.99 20.93
C GLY A 216 -8.97 -28.77 20.49
N PRO A 217 -9.65 -27.69 20.04
CA PRO A 217 -9.00 -26.51 19.49
C PRO A 217 -8.18 -25.74 20.53
N ASP A 218 -7.00 -25.27 20.14
CA ASP A 218 -6.21 -24.34 20.94
C ASP A 218 -6.66 -22.91 20.67
N GLN A 219 -7.68 -22.48 21.42
CA GLN A 219 -8.32 -21.19 21.24
C GLN A 219 -7.33 -20.01 21.31
N THR A 220 -6.33 -20.08 22.18
CA THR A 220 -5.32 -19.01 22.31
C THR A 220 -4.46 -18.90 21.05
N ARG A 221 -4.01 -20.02 20.50
CA ARG A 221 -3.22 -20.02 19.24
C ARG A 221 -4.07 -19.61 18.04
N ILE A 222 -5.33 -20.04 17.99
CA ILE A 222 -6.28 -19.67 16.95
C ILE A 222 -6.49 -18.15 16.92
N GLU A 223 -6.72 -17.55 18.08
CA GLU A 223 -6.93 -16.10 18.19
C GLU A 223 -5.67 -15.31 17.86
N ALA A 224 -4.50 -15.77 18.32
CA ALA A 224 -3.24 -15.14 17.99
C ALA A 224 -2.97 -15.16 16.48
N GLU A 225 -3.22 -16.29 15.82
CA GLU A 225 -3.04 -16.40 14.36
C GLU A 225 -4.08 -15.60 13.58
N ALA A 226 -5.33 -15.59 14.02
CA ALA A 226 -6.38 -14.75 13.43
C ALA A 226 -6.03 -13.26 13.55
N GLN A 227 -5.53 -12.82 14.71
CA GLN A 227 -5.05 -11.44 14.90
C GLN A 227 -3.87 -11.13 13.97
N ARG A 228 -2.90 -12.05 13.85
CA ARG A 228 -1.77 -11.90 12.91
C ARG A 228 -2.24 -11.72 11.47
N LEU A 229 -3.27 -12.45 11.05
CA LEU A 229 -3.85 -12.34 9.70
C LEU A 229 -4.57 -11.00 9.48
N ILE A 230 -5.26 -10.48 10.51
CA ILE A 230 -5.86 -9.14 10.47
C ILE A 230 -4.78 -8.07 10.32
N ASP A 231 -3.70 -8.15 11.11
CA ASP A 231 -2.63 -7.16 11.07
C ASP A 231 -1.83 -7.23 9.76
N THR A 232 -1.58 -8.43 9.25
CA THR A 232 -1.00 -8.65 7.91
C THR A 232 -1.83 -7.96 6.82
N ARG A 233 -3.16 -8.00 6.93
CA ARG A 233 -4.05 -7.31 5.98
C ARG A 233 -3.97 -5.79 6.11
N LYS A 234 -3.96 -5.25 7.33
CA LYS A 234 -3.78 -3.80 7.54
C LYS A 234 -2.47 -3.32 6.92
N GLU A 235 -1.39 -4.06 7.10
CA GLU A 235 -0.11 -3.78 6.46
C GLU A 235 -0.19 -3.82 4.93
N ARG A 236 -0.89 -4.79 4.33
CA ARG A 236 -1.12 -4.82 2.88
C ARG A 236 -1.86 -3.58 2.37
N LEU A 237 -2.90 -3.14 3.07
CA LEU A 237 -3.62 -1.91 2.72
C LEU A 237 -2.73 -0.66 2.83
N ASN A 238 -1.89 -0.59 3.87
CA ASN A 238 -0.90 0.48 4.01
C ASN A 238 0.10 0.47 2.85
N ASN A 239 0.61 -0.70 2.44
CA ASN A 239 1.49 -0.80 1.28
C ASN A 239 0.80 -0.30 -0.01
N LEU A 240 -0.47 -0.62 -0.23
CA LEU A 240 -1.22 -0.12 -1.38
C LEU A 240 -1.35 1.41 -1.37
N SER A 241 -1.61 2.02 -0.21
CA SER A 241 -1.64 3.47 -0.06
C SER A 241 -0.27 4.13 -0.31
N LEU A 242 0.82 3.47 0.11
CA LEU A 242 2.19 3.91 -0.20
C LEU A 242 2.49 3.86 -1.70
N VAL A 243 1.99 2.85 -2.41
CA VAL A 243 2.11 2.75 -3.87
C VAL A 243 1.38 3.91 -4.55
N GLU A 244 0.15 4.22 -4.14
CA GLU A 244 -0.60 5.37 -4.68
C GLU A 244 0.14 6.69 -4.48
N THR A 245 0.64 6.92 -3.26
CA THR A 245 1.42 8.12 -2.94
C THR A 245 2.70 8.19 -3.77
N THR A 246 3.39 7.06 -3.93
CA THR A 246 4.60 6.96 -4.76
C THR A 246 4.30 7.33 -6.21
N LEU A 247 3.29 6.70 -6.82
CA LEU A 247 2.90 6.95 -8.21
C LEU A 247 2.54 8.42 -8.42
N SER A 248 1.70 9.01 -7.56
CA SER A 248 1.37 10.44 -7.63
C SER A 248 2.61 11.33 -7.54
N SER A 249 3.53 11.04 -6.62
CA SER A 249 4.76 11.83 -6.46
C SER A 249 5.69 11.74 -7.68
N VAL A 250 5.77 10.56 -8.33
CA VAL A 250 6.54 10.37 -9.56
C VAL A 250 5.95 11.20 -10.70
N VAL A 251 4.62 11.24 -10.85
CA VAL A 251 3.97 12.10 -11.87
C VAL A 251 4.34 13.57 -11.64
N THR A 252 4.29 14.04 -10.39
CA THR A 252 4.66 15.43 -10.05
C THR A 252 6.13 15.73 -10.38
N VAL A 253 7.04 14.81 -10.06
CA VAL A 253 8.46 14.95 -10.40
C VAL A 253 8.69 14.98 -11.91
N VAL A 254 8.02 14.11 -12.66
CA VAL A 254 8.12 14.08 -14.13
C VAL A 254 7.58 15.37 -14.73
N ALA A 255 6.44 15.87 -14.25
CA ALA A 255 5.84 17.13 -14.68
C ALA A 255 6.83 18.31 -14.56
N VAL A 256 7.53 18.40 -13.43
CA VAL A 256 8.57 19.44 -13.22
C VAL A 256 9.79 19.21 -14.09
N ALA A 257 10.23 17.95 -14.25
CA ALA A 257 11.40 17.63 -15.07
C ALA A 257 11.20 18.01 -16.55
N ILE A 258 10.01 17.79 -17.10
CA ILE A 258 9.72 18.06 -18.53
C ILE A 258 9.00 19.40 -18.76
N GLU A 259 8.77 20.18 -17.70
CA GLU A 259 8.08 21.49 -17.75
C GLU A 259 6.65 21.43 -18.32
N GLN A 260 5.91 20.37 -17.98
CA GLN A 260 4.54 20.17 -18.45
C GLN A 260 3.53 20.08 -17.29
N PRO A 261 2.23 20.32 -17.56
CA PRO A 261 1.18 20.04 -16.59
C PRO A 261 1.19 18.58 -16.13
N ILE A 262 0.73 18.34 -14.89
CA ILE A 262 0.65 17.00 -14.28
C ILE A 262 -0.10 16.00 -15.17
N GLU A 263 -1.17 16.43 -15.83
CA GLU A 263 -1.96 15.57 -16.71
C GLU A 263 -1.17 15.11 -17.95
N ALA A 264 -0.40 16.00 -18.58
CA ALA A 264 0.45 15.64 -19.72
C ALA A 264 1.57 14.68 -19.30
N ALA A 265 2.20 14.92 -18.15
CA ALA A 265 3.19 14.01 -17.57
C ALA A 265 2.61 12.63 -17.27
N TYR A 266 1.38 12.57 -16.75
CA TYR A 266 0.69 11.30 -16.55
C TYR A 266 0.39 10.58 -17.88
N ASN A 267 -0.07 11.29 -18.91
CA ASN A 267 -0.32 10.71 -20.22
C ASN A 267 0.96 10.16 -20.86
N LEU A 268 2.08 10.89 -20.76
CA LEU A 268 3.42 10.42 -21.16
C LEU A 268 3.81 9.12 -20.44
N LEU A 269 3.66 9.09 -19.11
CA LEU A 269 3.98 7.92 -18.28
C LEU A 269 3.09 6.71 -18.60
N MET A 270 1.85 6.94 -19.02
CA MET A 270 0.93 5.89 -19.44
C MET A 270 1.03 5.52 -20.92
N GLY A 271 1.90 6.19 -21.69
CA GLY A 271 2.07 5.96 -23.13
C GLY A 271 0.83 6.34 -23.96
N ARG A 272 0.14 7.42 -23.59
CA ARG A 272 -1.15 7.87 -24.17
C ARG A 272 -1.05 9.17 -24.98
N GLU A 273 0.15 9.56 -25.36
CA GLU A 273 0.40 10.73 -26.21
C GLU A 273 0.46 10.40 -27.69
#